data_AF-A0A1H6JZE0-F1
#
_entry.id   AF-A0A1H6JZE0-F1
#
_cell.length_a   1.000
_cell.length_b   1.000
_cell.length_c   1.000
_cell.angle_alpha   90.00
_cell.angle_beta   90.00
_cell.angle_gamma   90.00
#
_symmetry.space_group_name_H-M   'P 1'
#
loop_
_entity.id
_entity.type
_entity.pdbx_description
1 polymer ?
#
loop_
_entity_poly.entity_id
_entity_poly.type
_entity_poly.pdbx_seq_one_letter_code
_entity_poly.pdbx_strand_id
1 'polypeptide(L)'
;MTRRTTVTAEFDVGDDGDAATVRKLLTPRGQLVEIESADRTGADGSNTIRVDALGLESLSWQTESELADRLGRQPPADWNAAGENAADANEVDGPFAVSNEYADVEIAKATTADGDALVVRAPVKRTEIRLPPAMVGALTARDTSLFSEFLETPHGPHDH
;
A
#
# COMPACT_ATOMS: atom_id res chain seq x y z
N MET A 1 -8.11 14.87 29.08
CA MET A 1 -7.58 15.27 27.76
C MET A 1 -7.79 14.11 26.80
N THR A 2 -8.76 14.21 25.89
CA THR A 2 -9.01 13.18 24.87
C THR A 2 -7.90 13.28 23.82
N ARG A 3 -6.99 12.30 23.77
CA ARG A 3 -5.96 12.26 22.71
C ARG A 3 -6.67 12.07 21.37
N ARG A 4 -6.49 13.00 20.44
CA ARG A 4 -7.20 13.05 19.15
C ARG A 4 -6.30 12.50 18.04
N THR A 5 -6.86 11.68 17.15
CA THR A 5 -6.18 11.26 15.92
C THR A 5 -5.92 12.47 15.02
N THR A 6 -4.72 12.57 14.47
CA THR A 6 -4.29 13.69 13.62
C THR A 6 -3.69 13.17 12.33
N VAL A 7 -4.02 13.78 11.20
CA VAL A 7 -3.35 13.54 9.91
C VAL A 7 -2.05 14.32 9.90
N THR A 8 -0.93 13.65 9.57
CA THR A 8 0.42 14.24 9.65
C THR A 8 1.15 14.31 8.31
N ALA A 9 0.70 13.53 7.32
CA ALA A 9 1.12 13.57 5.93
C ALA A 9 -0.03 13.02 5.08
N GLU A 10 -0.12 13.47 3.85
CA GLU A 10 -1.16 13.09 2.90
C GLU A 10 -0.65 13.27 1.46
N PHE A 11 -1.02 12.34 0.58
CA PHE A 11 -0.88 12.48 -0.87
C PHE A 11 -1.95 11.64 -1.58
N ASP A 12 -2.23 11.98 -2.83
CA ASP A 12 -3.13 11.23 -3.69
C ASP A 12 -2.35 10.35 -4.67
N VAL A 13 -2.90 9.16 -4.95
CA VAL A 13 -2.42 8.22 -5.97
C VAL A 13 -3.58 8.01 -6.95
N GLY A 14 -3.38 8.34 -8.22
CA GLY A 14 -4.42 8.20 -9.23
C GLY A 14 -3.93 8.06 -10.66
N ASP A 15 -4.84 7.62 -11.51
CA ASP A 15 -4.75 7.61 -12.97
C ASP A 15 -6.09 8.13 -13.56
N ASP A 16 -6.32 7.96 -14.87
CA ASP A 16 -7.56 8.39 -15.53
C ASP A 16 -8.83 7.65 -15.07
N GLY A 17 -8.70 6.51 -14.37
CA GLY A 17 -9.80 5.60 -14.04
C GLY A 17 -9.99 5.29 -12.55
N ASP A 18 -8.94 5.31 -11.73
CA ASP A 18 -8.98 5.01 -10.30
C ASP A 18 -8.17 6.05 -9.51
N ALA A 19 -8.71 6.49 -8.36
CA ALA A 19 -8.00 7.37 -7.43
C ALA A 19 -8.16 6.94 -5.96
N ALA A 20 -7.11 7.20 -5.18
CA ALA A 20 -7.10 6.99 -3.74
C ALA A 20 -6.24 8.03 -3.01
N THR A 21 -6.71 8.46 -1.84
CA THR A 21 -5.97 9.33 -0.93
C THR A 21 -5.28 8.48 0.14
N VAL A 22 -3.99 8.75 0.37
CA VAL A 22 -3.15 8.04 1.33
C VAL A 22 -2.75 9.01 2.45
N ARG A 23 -3.07 8.68 3.70
CA ARG A 23 -2.86 9.54 4.86
C ARG A 23 -2.07 8.85 5.95
N LYS A 24 -1.10 9.55 6.53
CA LYS A 24 -0.46 9.14 7.78
C LYS A 24 -1.26 9.64 8.97
N LEU A 25 -1.80 8.71 9.76
CA LEU A 25 -2.51 9.00 11.00
C LEU A 25 -1.61 8.80 12.21
N LEU A 26 -1.52 9.83 13.06
CA LEU A 26 -0.98 9.70 14.41
C LEU A 26 -2.14 9.50 15.39
N THR A 27 -2.24 8.31 15.96
CA THR A 27 -3.28 7.95 16.93
C THR A 27 -2.70 7.85 18.35
N PRO A 28 -3.54 7.81 19.40
CA PRO A 28 -3.07 7.55 20.76
C PRO A 28 -2.41 6.17 20.94
N ARG A 29 -2.66 5.24 20.00
CA ARG A 29 -2.18 3.85 20.02
C ARG A 29 -1.01 3.58 19.07
N GLY A 30 -0.56 4.58 18.32
CA GLY A 30 0.52 4.41 17.34
C GLY A 30 0.20 5.07 16.00
N GLN A 31 1.04 4.80 15.02
CA GLN A 31 0.93 5.33 13.66
C GLN A 31 0.18 4.34 12.76
N LEU A 32 -0.69 4.85 11.89
CA LEU A 32 -1.40 4.07 10.88
C LEU A 32 -1.30 4.78 9.52
N VAL A 33 -1.42 4.03 8.45
CA VAL A 33 -1.79 4.55 7.13
C VAL A 33 -3.27 4.34 6.94
N GLU A 34 -3.97 5.39 6.55
CA GLU A 34 -5.32 5.31 6.02
C GLU A 34 -5.26 5.45 4.50
N ILE A 35 -5.94 4.54 3.80
CA ILE A 35 -6.13 4.61 2.36
C ILE A 35 -7.63 4.72 2.13
N GLU A 36 -8.06 5.78 1.47
CA GLU A 36 -9.44 6.05 1.12
C GLU A 36 -9.58 6.10 -0.40
N SER A 37 -10.52 5.33 -0.96
CA SER A 37 -10.84 5.38 -2.39
C SER A 37 -12.11 6.20 -2.61
N ALA A 38 -12.10 7.04 -3.65
CA ALA A 38 -13.29 7.78 -4.05
C ALA A 38 -14.29 6.88 -4.82
N ASP A 39 -13.77 5.92 -5.58
CA ASP A 39 -14.54 5.17 -6.59
C ASP A 39 -14.87 3.74 -6.17
N ARG A 40 -14.30 3.26 -5.06
CA ARG A 40 -14.44 1.87 -4.59
C ARG A 40 -15.07 1.82 -3.20
N THR A 41 -16.02 0.90 -3.03
CA THR A 41 -16.64 0.61 -1.74
C THR A 41 -16.62 -0.89 -1.53
N GLY A 42 -16.12 -1.32 -0.37
CA GLY A 42 -16.10 -2.69 0.10
C GLY A 42 -17.49 -3.24 0.39
N ALA A 43 -17.56 -4.55 0.65
CA ALA A 43 -18.81 -5.27 0.89
C ALA A 43 -19.56 -4.77 2.14
N ASP A 44 -18.84 -4.16 3.08
CA ASP A 44 -19.36 -3.56 4.30
C ASP A 44 -19.78 -2.09 4.13
N GLY A 45 -19.64 -1.52 2.92
CA GLY A 45 -19.91 -0.11 2.65
C GLY A 45 -18.74 0.82 2.99
N SER A 46 -17.59 0.31 3.44
CA SER A 46 -16.39 1.10 3.68
C SER A 46 -15.65 1.38 2.37
N ASN A 47 -15.17 2.60 2.17
CA ASN A 47 -14.25 2.95 1.09
C ASN A 47 -12.82 3.16 1.61
N THR A 48 -12.57 2.78 2.86
CA THR A 48 -11.36 3.13 3.60
C THR A 48 -10.78 1.89 4.29
N ILE A 49 -9.46 1.75 4.25
CA ILE A 49 -8.72 0.78 5.06
C ILE A 49 -7.66 1.50 5.91
N ARG A 50 -7.43 1.00 7.12
CA ARG A 50 -6.38 1.47 8.02
C ARG A 50 -5.41 0.34 8.34
N VAL A 51 -4.14 0.58 8.10
CA VAL A 51 -3.08 -0.43 8.19
C VAL A 51 -1.95 0.09 9.07
N ASP A 52 -1.43 -0.73 9.97
CA ASP A 52 -0.26 -0.38 10.77
C ASP A 52 1.05 -0.72 10.04
N ALA A 53 2.19 -0.38 10.66
CA ALA A 53 3.49 -0.63 10.07
C ALA A 53 3.74 -2.12 9.76
N LEU A 54 3.21 -3.04 10.58
CA LEU A 54 3.44 -4.47 10.40
C LEU A 54 2.61 -5.02 9.24
N GLY A 55 1.36 -4.58 9.09
CA GLY A 55 0.54 -4.92 7.92
C GLY A 55 1.11 -4.34 6.63
N LEU A 56 1.69 -3.14 6.66
CA LEU A 56 2.37 -2.56 5.50
C LEU A 56 3.68 -3.30 5.18
N GLU A 57 4.44 -3.72 6.20
CA GLU A 57 5.62 -4.55 5.99
C GLU A 57 5.22 -5.89 5.35
N SER A 58 4.16 -6.54 5.83
CA SER A 58 3.68 -7.81 5.26
C SER A 58 3.15 -7.68 3.83
N LEU A 59 2.57 -6.54 3.49
CA LEU A 59 2.18 -6.19 2.12
C LEU A 59 3.41 -6.12 1.20
N SER A 60 4.54 -5.57 1.67
CA SER A 60 5.77 -5.49 0.88
C SER A 60 6.42 -6.85 0.61
N TRP A 61 6.02 -7.91 1.31
CA TRP A 61 6.53 -9.27 1.07
C TRP A 61 5.83 -9.98 -0.10
N GLN A 62 4.72 -9.43 -0.58
CA GLN A 62 3.97 -10.02 -1.68
C GLN A 62 4.59 -9.63 -3.01
N THR A 63 4.43 -10.48 -4.03
CA THR A 63 4.63 -10.02 -5.41
C THR A 63 3.38 -9.28 -5.89
N GLU A 64 3.55 -8.34 -6.81
CA GLU A 64 2.42 -7.60 -7.38
C GLU A 64 1.42 -8.54 -8.04
N SER A 65 1.89 -9.58 -8.74
CA SER A 65 1.05 -10.60 -9.39
C SER A 65 0.19 -11.39 -8.39
N GLU A 66 0.78 -11.91 -7.31
CA GLU A 66 0.01 -12.64 -6.28
C GLU A 66 -0.99 -11.72 -5.57
N LEU A 67 -0.59 -10.48 -5.32
CA LEU A 67 -1.50 -9.50 -4.73
C LEU A 67 -2.64 -9.17 -5.70
N ALA A 68 -2.38 -9.02 -6.99
CA ALA A 68 -3.42 -8.80 -7.99
C ALA A 68 -4.43 -9.94 -8.02
N ASP A 69 -3.97 -11.19 -8.04
CA ASP A 69 -4.82 -12.37 -7.99
C ASP A 69 -5.70 -12.39 -6.74
N ARG A 70 -5.12 -12.14 -5.56
CA ARG A 70 -5.88 -12.04 -4.29
C ARG A 70 -6.90 -10.90 -4.30
N LEU A 71 -6.55 -9.79 -4.94
CA LEU A 71 -7.43 -8.63 -5.08
C LEU A 71 -8.49 -8.82 -6.18
N GLY A 72 -8.44 -9.90 -6.96
CA GLY A 72 -9.33 -10.11 -8.12
C GLY A 72 -9.07 -9.09 -9.22
N ARG A 73 -7.82 -8.65 -9.34
CA ARG A 73 -7.32 -7.71 -10.34
C ARG A 73 -6.41 -8.41 -11.32
N GLN A 74 -6.34 -7.89 -12.52
CA GLN A 74 -5.35 -8.32 -13.48
C GLN A 74 -4.08 -7.49 -13.28
N PRO A 75 -2.89 -8.11 -13.17
CA PRO A 75 -1.64 -7.36 -13.24
C PRO A 75 -1.59 -6.52 -14.53
N PRO A 76 -1.19 -5.25 -14.48
CA PRO A 76 -0.72 -4.50 -15.65
C PRO A 76 0.27 -5.32 -16.46
N ALA A 77 0.17 -5.22 -17.80
CA ALA A 77 1.00 -6.00 -18.72
C ALA A 77 2.51 -5.72 -18.53
N ASP A 78 2.86 -4.55 -18.04
CA ASP A 78 4.23 -4.03 -17.98
C ASP A 78 4.92 -4.21 -16.62
N TRP A 79 4.31 -4.91 -15.64
CA TRP A 79 4.95 -5.13 -14.33
C TRP A 79 6.26 -5.90 -14.39
N ASN A 80 6.43 -6.82 -15.34
CA ASN A 80 7.70 -7.53 -15.54
C ASN A 80 8.85 -6.60 -15.97
N ALA A 81 8.54 -5.39 -16.45
CA ALA A 81 9.56 -4.41 -16.80
C ALA A 81 10.10 -3.65 -15.57
N ALA A 82 9.43 -3.71 -14.41
CA ALA A 82 9.84 -2.98 -13.20
C ALA A 82 11.12 -3.53 -12.55
N GLY A 83 11.42 -4.82 -12.77
CA GLY A 83 12.67 -5.45 -12.32
C GLY A 83 13.92 -4.99 -13.09
N GLU A 84 13.76 -4.50 -14.33
CA GLU A 84 14.84 -4.02 -15.19
C GLU A 84 14.80 -2.49 -15.41
N ASN A 85 13.64 -1.83 -15.21
CA ASN A 85 13.44 -0.38 -15.35
C ASN A 85 13.19 0.35 -14.02
N ALA A 86 13.72 -0.15 -12.90
CA ALA A 86 13.74 0.59 -11.63
C ALA A 86 14.45 1.97 -11.73
N ALA A 87 15.10 2.27 -12.86
CA ALA A 87 15.72 3.54 -13.19
C ALA A 87 14.77 4.63 -13.73
N ASP A 88 13.52 4.31 -14.08
CA ASP A 88 12.56 5.24 -14.73
C ASP A 88 11.35 5.63 -13.84
N ALA A 89 11.42 5.38 -12.52
CA ALA A 89 10.49 6.00 -11.58
C ALA A 89 10.86 7.48 -11.39
N ASN A 90 10.31 8.33 -12.25
CA ASN A 90 10.51 9.78 -12.22
C ASN A 90 9.74 10.38 -11.03
N GLU A 91 10.49 10.83 -10.03
CA GLU A 91 10.03 11.62 -8.89
C GLU A 91 9.25 10.82 -7.82
N VAL A 92 9.87 10.73 -6.64
CA VAL A 92 9.24 10.16 -5.44
C VAL A 92 8.73 11.30 -4.59
N ASP A 93 7.42 11.44 -4.52
CA ASP A 93 6.74 12.52 -3.81
C ASP A 93 6.14 12.07 -2.49
N GLY A 94 6.09 13.01 -1.54
CA GLY A 94 5.45 12.85 -0.24
C GLY A 94 5.90 11.65 0.60
N PRO A 95 7.19 11.25 0.64
CA PRO A 95 7.59 10.11 1.45
C PRO A 95 7.37 10.38 2.94
N PHE A 96 6.79 9.41 3.64
CA PHE A 96 6.71 9.42 5.09
C PHE A 96 6.96 8.03 5.67
N ALA A 97 7.64 8.00 6.82
CA ALA A 97 7.86 6.76 7.56
C ALA A 97 6.66 6.43 8.45
N VAL A 98 6.37 5.15 8.63
CA VAL A 98 5.37 4.62 9.56
C VAL A 98 6.02 3.51 10.35
N SER A 99 5.99 3.62 11.68
CA SER A 99 6.64 2.63 12.53
C SER A 99 5.84 2.28 13.78
N ASN A 100 6.04 1.06 14.25
CA ASN A 100 5.60 0.55 15.54
C ASN A 100 6.72 -0.30 16.17
N GLU A 101 6.42 -1.06 17.22
CA GLU A 101 7.41 -1.91 17.91
C GLU A 101 7.86 -3.14 17.11
N TYR A 102 7.19 -3.45 16.00
CA TYR A 102 7.42 -4.65 15.19
C TYR A 102 8.00 -4.36 13.81
N ALA A 103 7.73 -3.18 13.24
CA ALA A 103 8.09 -2.84 11.87
C ALA A 103 8.35 -1.33 11.68
N ASP A 104 9.14 -1.04 10.64
CA ASP A 104 9.43 0.30 10.14
C ASP A 104 9.30 0.26 8.61
N VAL A 105 8.40 1.08 8.08
CA VAL A 105 8.11 1.14 6.64
C VAL A 105 8.15 2.57 6.14
N GLU A 106 8.57 2.75 4.90
CA GLU A 106 8.47 4.00 4.16
C GLU A 106 7.33 3.90 3.14
N ILE A 107 6.50 4.93 3.13
CA ILE A 107 5.37 5.07 2.21
C ILE A 107 5.65 6.29 1.35
N ALA A 108 5.53 6.14 0.03
CA ALA A 108 5.74 7.22 -0.90
C ALA A 108 4.86 7.07 -2.14
N LYS A 109 4.81 8.13 -2.94
CA LYS A 109 4.23 8.10 -4.28
C LYS A 109 5.34 8.05 -5.32
N ALA A 110 5.18 7.24 -6.36
CA ALA A 110 5.99 7.31 -7.56
C ALA A 110 5.11 7.69 -8.75
N THR A 111 5.51 8.68 -9.55
CA THR A 111 4.78 9.07 -10.76
C THR A 111 5.38 8.35 -11.97
N THR A 112 4.52 7.77 -12.80
CA THR A 112 4.92 7.05 -14.02
C THR A 112 4.15 7.57 -15.23
N ALA A 113 4.53 7.13 -16.43
CA ALA A 113 3.80 7.47 -17.65
C ALA A 113 2.36 6.93 -17.66
N ASP A 114 2.11 5.83 -16.94
CA ASP A 114 0.82 5.13 -16.88
C ASP A 114 -0.03 5.53 -15.66
N GLY A 115 0.43 6.52 -14.87
CA GLY A 115 -0.24 6.99 -13.66
C GLY A 115 0.65 6.94 -12.42
N ASP A 116 0.09 7.37 -11.27
CA ASP A 116 0.80 7.30 -9.99
C ASP A 116 0.80 5.87 -9.43
N ALA A 117 1.78 5.55 -8.59
CA ALA A 117 1.84 4.31 -7.83
C ALA A 117 2.13 4.58 -6.35
N LEU A 118 1.45 3.85 -5.47
CA LEU A 118 1.80 3.77 -4.06
C LEU A 118 3.02 2.85 -3.91
N VAL A 119 4.08 3.36 -3.31
CA VAL A 119 5.28 2.60 -3.00
C VAL A 119 5.33 2.32 -1.51
N VAL A 120 5.47 1.04 -1.15
CA VAL A 120 5.64 0.59 0.23
C VAL A 120 6.97 -0.13 0.34
N ARG A 121 7.88 0.41 1.15
CA ARG A 121 9.22 -0.14 1.39
C ARG A 121 9.37 -0.56 2.84
N ALA A 122 9.94 -1.73 3.08
CA ALA A 122 10.37 -2.16 4.40
C ALA A 122 11.92 -2.24 4.43
N PRO A 123 12.62 -1.17 4.84
CA PRO A 123 14.08 -1.08 4.72
C PRO A 123 14.83 -2.20 5.44
N VAL A 124 14.32 -2.64 6.59
CA VAL A 124 14.92 -3.72 7.41
C VAL A 124 14.83 -5.06 6.68
N LYS A 125 13.70 -5.33 6.03
CA LYS A 125 13.46 -6.57 5.27
C LYS A 125 13.97 -6.50 3.84
N ARG A 126 14.35 -5.31 3.37
CA ARG A 126 14.80 -5.03 1.98
C ARG A 126 13.77 -5.46 0.94
N THR A 127 12.50 -5.27 1.26
CA THR A 127 11.37 -5.55 0.39
C THR A 127 10.68 -4.24 -0.02
N GLU A 128 10.15 -4.24 -1.24
CA GLU A 128 9.41 -3.12 -1.82
C GLU A 128 8.28 -3.71 -2.65
N ILE A 129 7.12 -3.06 -2.63
CA ILE A 129 6.03 -3.32 -3.56
C ILE A 129 5.50 -2.01 -4.12
N ARG A 130 5.10 -2.03 -5.41
CA ARG A 130 4.51 -0.87 -6.08
C ARG A 130 3.09 -1.18 -6.51
N LEU A 131 2.15 -0.35 -6.08
CA LEU A 131 0.73 -0.57 -6.30
C LEU A 131 0.17 0.54 -7.18
N PRO A 132 -0.28 0.23 -8.42
CA PRO A 132 -1.00 1.18 -9.25
C PRO A 132 -2.38 1.52 -8.63
N PRO A 133 -3.04 2.60 -9.07
CA PRO A 133 -4.23 3.14 -8.41
C PRO A 133 -5.36 2.12 -8.29
N ALA A 134 -5.58 1.31 -9.33
CA ALA A 134 -6.57 0.23 -9.33
C ALA A 134 -6.36 -0.84 -8.23
N MET A 135 -5.11 -1.11 -7.85
CA MET A 135 -4.79 -2.00 -6.73
C MET A 135 -4.95 -1.28 -5.39
N VAL A 136 -4.53 -0.02 -5.29
CA VAL A 136 -4.70 0.79 -4.07
C VAL A 136 -6.17 0.90 -3.73
N GLY A 137 -7.03 1.21 -4.71
CA GLY A 137 -8.48 1.22 -4.54
C GLY A 137 -9.07 -0.16 -4.24
N ALA A 138 -8.48 -1.25 -4.76
CA ALA A 138 -8.91 -2.60 -4.41
C ALA A 138 -8.57 -2.99 -2.97
N LEU A 139 -7.47 -2.47 -2.39
CA LEU A 139 -7.13 -2.67 -0.98
C LEU A 139 -8.19 -2.08 -0.05
N THR A 140 -8.78 -0.93 -0.40
CA THR A 140 -9.80 -0.30 0.46
C THR A 140 -11.10 -1.09 0.58
N ALA A 141 -11.34 -2.01 -0.36
CA ALA A 141 -12.48 -2.92 -0.34
C ALA A 141 -12.25 -4.20 0.48
N ARG A 142 -11.05 -4.36 1.08
CA ARG A 142 -10.67 -5.53 1.87
C ARG A 142 -10.69 -5.23 3.36
N ASP A 143 -10.84 -6.29 4.16
CA ASP A 143 -10.66 -6.20 5.61
C ASP A 143 -9.17 -6.32 5.98
N THR A 144 -8.83 -5.82 7.16
CA THR A 144 -7.49 -5.97 7.75
C THR A 144 -7.02 -7.42 7.92
N SER A 145 -7.94 -8.39 7.91
CA SER A 145 -7.62 -9.83 7.92
C SER A 145 -6.69 -10.24 6.79
N LEU A 146 -6.72 -9.54 5.65
CA LEU A 146 -5.80 -9.75 4.52
C LEU A 146 -4.33 -9.68 4.96
N PHE A 147 -3.99 -8.72 5.83
CA PHE A 147 -2.61 -8.55 6.30
C PHE A 147 -2.21 -9.63 7.31
N SER A 148 -3.18 -10.17 8.06
CA SER A 148 -2.94 -11.32 8.93
C SER A 148 -2.57 -12.56 8.12
N GLU A 149 -3.25 -12.79 6.99
CA GLU A 149 -2.93 -13.91 6.09
C GLU A 149 -1.51 -13.80 5.50
N PHE A 150 -1.04 -12.58 5.20
CA PHE A 150 0.34 -12.35 4.78
C PHE A 150 1.37 -12.66 5.89
N LEU A 151 1.00 -12.44 7.15
CA LEU A 151 1.84 -12.77 8.30
C LEU A 151 1.90 -14.27 8.59
N GLU A 152 0.85 -15.03 8.24
CA GLU A 152 0.83 -16.50 8.33
C GLU A 152 1.68 -17.16 7.23
N THR A 153 1.90 -16.46 6.12
CA THR A 153 2.75 -16.89 5.00
C THR A 153 3.86 -15.86 4.72
N PRO A 154 4.81 -15.66 5.66
CA PRO A 154 5.91 -14.74 5.45
C PRO A 154 6.79 -15.31 4.33
N HIS A 155 6.96 -14.54 3.25
CA HIS A 155 7.36 -14.99 1.91
C HIS A 155 6.18 -15.73 1.23
N GLY A 156 5.64 -15.18 0.11
CA GLY A 156 4.53 -15.77 -0.65
C GLY A 156 4.64 -17.30 -0.82
N PRO A 157 3.51 -18.01 -1.01
CA PRO A 157 3.46 -19.47 -0.92
C PRO A 157 4.65 -20.13 -1.62
N HIS A 158 5.51 -20.76 -0.81
CA HIS A 158 6.72 -21.53 -1.12
C HIS A 158 7.17 -21.56 -2.58
N ASP A 159 8.43 -21.15 -2.78
CA ASP A 159 9.34 -21.74 -3.78
C ASP A 159 9.04 -23.25 -3.90
N HIS A 160 8.50 -23.67 -5.05
CA HIS A 160 8.10 -25.04 -5.33
C HIS A 160 8.63 -25.47 -6.70
#